data_AF-A0A293MDW3-F1
#
_entry.id   AF-A0A293MDW3-F1
#
_cell.length_a   1.000
_cell.length_b   1.000
_cell.length_c   1.000
_cell.angle_alpha   90.00
_cell.angle_beta   90.00
_cell.angle_gamma   90.00
#
_symmetry.space_group_name_H-M   'P 1'
#
loop_
_entity.id
_entity.type
_entity.pdbx_description
1 polymer ?
#
loop_
_entity_poly.entity_id
_entity_poly.type
_entity_poly.pdbx_seq_one_letter_code
_entity_poly.pdbx_strand_id
1 'polypeptide(L)'
;MSFAGVSKPLFLAVLITIVSVLAPPRVTFPYPCQHLTFLMKLRLNLYFKGLAYCFDVTEKTARKVFKLWLGHMKGLFEHLVAFPSPDVAKTWLQPQEHLHFPRFRCIIDC
;
A
#
# COMPACT_ATOMS: atom_id res chain seq x y z
N MET A 1 10.48 -8.87 -19.24
CA MET A 1 10.51 -8.31 -17.88
C MET A 1 9.20 -8.65 -17.18
N SER A 2 9.22 -9.70 -16.35
CA SER A 2 8.10 -10.16 -15.54
C SER A 2 8.04 -9.32 -14.25
N PHE A 3 6.87 -8.77 -13.94
CA PHE A 3 6.63 -8.09 -12.67
C PHE A 3 5.96 -9.11 -11.74
N ALA A 4 6.64 -9.53 -10.67
CA ALA A 4 6.09 -10.35 -9.58
C ALA A 4 5.61 -11.76 -9.98
N GLY A 5 6.20 -12.40 -10.99
CA GLY A 5 5.73 -13.71 -11.46
C GLY A 5 4.44 -13.64 -12.30
N VAL A 6 3.94 -12.43 -12.59
CA VAL A 6 2.77 -12.18 -13.41
C VAL A 6 3.21 -11.50 -14.70
N SER A 7 2.61 -11.90 -15.83
CA SER A 7 2.90 -11.26 -17.12
C SER A 7 2.44 -9.79 -17.09
N LYS A 8 3.17 -8.89 -17.76
CA LYS A 8 2.82 -7.47 -17.87
C LYS A 8 1.34 -7.24 -18.30
N PRO A 9 0.76 -8.02 -19.23
CA PRO A 9 -0.66 -7.95 -19.56
C PRO A 9 -1.58 -8.31 -18.40
N LEU A 10 -1.26 -9.37 -17.65
CA LEU A 10 -2.09 -9.85 -16.54
C LEU A 10 -2.04 -8.90 -15.34
N PHE A 11 -0.88 -8.31 -15.05
CA PHE A 11 -0.76 -7.23 -14.06
C PHE A 11 -1.62 -6.03 -14.44
N LEU A 12 -1.59 -5.60 -15.71
CA LEU A 12 -2.41 -4.50 -16.21
C LEU A 12 -3.91 -4.85 -16.19
N ALA A 13 -4.27 -6.10 -16.50
CA ALA A 13 -5.66 -6.55 -16.45
C ALA A 13 -6.21 -6.54 -15.02
N VAL A 14 -5.51 -7.16 -14.06
CA VAL A 14 -5.90 -7.14 -12.64
C VAL A 14 -6.00 -5.71 -12.13
N LEU A 15 -5.04 -4.86 -12.52
CA LEU A 15 -5.06 -3.46 -12.17
C LEU A 15 -6.31 -2.76 -12.72
N ILE A 16 -6.60 -2.87 -14.03
CA ILE A 16 -7.76 -2.25 -14.67
C ILE A 16 -9.06 -2.71 -14.01
N THR A 17 -9.21 -4.00 -13.73
CA THR A 17 -10.42 -4.57 -13.13
C THR A 17 -10.65 -4.05 -11.70
N ILE A 18 -9.60 -3.96 -10.87
CA ILE A 18 -9.71 -3.42 -9.51
C ILE A 18 -9.96 -1.90 -9.54
N VAL A 19 -9.30 -1.20 -10.46
CA VAL A 19 -9.42 0.25 -10.67
C VAL A 19 -10.84 0.65 -11.08
N SER A 20 -11.50 -0.13 -11.95
CA SER A 20 -12.86 0.18 -12.44
C SER A 20 -13.94 0.16 -11.35
N VAL A 21 -13.67 -0.45 -10.19
CA VAL A 21 -14.64 -0.57 -9.09
C VAL A 21 -14.48 0.58 -8.07
N LEU A 22 -13.39 1.34 -8.14
CA LEU A 22 -13.06 2.34 -7.13
C LEU A 22 -13.46 3.75 -7.55
N ALA A 23 -14.35 4.37 -6.76
CA ALA A 23 -14.77 5.76 -6.97
C ALA A 23 -13.55 6.70 -6.92
N PRO A 24 -13.47 7.68 -7.84
CA PRO A 24 -12.31 8.55 -7.94
C PRO A 24 -12.15 9.41 -6.67
N PRO A 25 -10.99 9.36 -6.00
CA PRO A 25 -10.71 10.23 -4.88
C PRO A 25 -10.52 11.67 -5.37
N ARG A 26 -11.14 12.62 -4.68
CA ARG A 26 -11.09 14.05 -5.03
C ARG A 26 -9.71 14.62 -4.77
N VAL A 27 -8.86 14.60 -5.80
CA VAL A 27 -7.58 15.30 -5.86
C VAL A 27 -7.44 15.87 -7.28
N THR A 28 -6.84 17.05 -7.42
CA THR A 28 -6.53 17.68 -8.73
C THR A 28 -5.56 16.84 -9.58
N PHE A 29 -4.97 15.78 -9.00
CA PHE A 29 -4.09 14.85 -9.69
C PHE A 29 -4.93 13.79 -10.44
N PRO A 30 -4.73 13.55 -11.75
CA PRO A 30 -5.58 12.64 -12.52
C PRO A 30 -5.59 11.22 -11.96
N TYR A 31 -6.76 10.59 -11.95
CA TYR A 31 -6.99 9.26 -11.35
C TYR A 31 -6.03 8.15 -11.85
N PRO A 32 -5.75 8.02 -13.16
CA PRO A 32 -4.76 7.03 -13.64
C PRO A 32 -3.36 7.29 -13.07
N CYS A 33 -2.97 8.55 -12.97
CA CYS A 33 -1.67 8.95 -12.44
C CYS A 33 -1.60 8.72 -10.92
N GLN A 34 -2.71 8.91 -10.20
CA GLN A 34 -2.80 8.58 -8.79
C GLN A 34 -2.54 7.09 -8.53
N HIS A 35 -3.21 6.23 -9.31
CA HIS A 35 -3.05 4.79 -9.26
C HIS A 35 -1.62 4.36 -9.59
N LEU A 36 -1.06 4.88 -10.69
CA LEU A 36 0.31 4.53 -11.08
C LEU A 36 1.33 4.98 -10.04
N THR A 37 1.14 6.15 -9.42
CA THR A 37 1.96 6.62 -8.30
C THR A 37 1.92 5.64 -7.13
N PHE A 38 0.73 5.17 -6.75
CA PHE A 38 0.56 4.19 -5.67
C PHE A 38 1.26 2.86 -5.97
N LEU A 39 1.06 2.32 -7.18
CA LEU A 39 1.68 1.06 -7.59
C LEU A 39 3.20 1.17 -7.73
N MET A 40 3.71 2.25 -8.31
CA MET A 40 5.15 2.48 -8.41
C MET A 40 5.77 2.60 -7.01
N LYS A 41 5.06 3.20 -6.04
CA LYS A 41 5.52 3.22 -4.66
C LYS A 41 5.58 1.82 -4.06
N LEU A 42 4.53 1.00 -4.23
CA LEU A 42 4.51 -0.35 -3.66
C LEU A 42 5.49 -1.30 -4.36
N ARG A 43 5.58 -1.25 -5.69
CA ARG A 43 6.31 -2.24 -6.50
C ARG A 43 7.79 -1.91 -6.64
N LEU A 44 8.12 -0.64 -6.81
CA LEU A 44 9.49 -0.18 -7.07
C LEU A 44 10.12 0.50 -5.84
N ASN A 45 9.36 0.65 -4.76
CA ASN A 45 9.77 1.35 -3.53
C ASN A 45 10.38 2.75 -3.78
N LEU A 46 9.95 3.45 -4.82
CA LEU A 46 10.51 4.76 -5.17
C LEU A 46 10.33 5.77 -4.03
N TYR A 47 11.31 6.68 -3.90
CA TYR A 47 11.16 7.82 -3.01
C TYR A 47 10.04 8.73 -3.50
N PHE A 48 9.35 9.39 -2.57
CA PHE A 48 8.29 10.34 -2.93
C PHE A 48 8.79 11.49 -3.81
N LYS A 49 10.06 11.90 -3.66
CA LYS A 49 10.72 12.86 -4.54
C LYS A 49 10.83 12.36 -5.99
N GLY A 50 11.12 11.07 -6.17
CA GLY A 50 11.17 10.44 -7.50
C GLY A 50 9.78 10.35 -8.13
N LEU A 51 8.78 9.96 -7.36
CA LEU A 51 7.38 9.94 -7.81
C LEU A 51 6.89 11.35 -8.17
N ALA A 52 7.21 12.35 -7.34
CA ALA A 52 6.92 13.75 -7.60
C ALA A 52 7.50 14.22 -8.95
N TYR A 53 8.76 13.87 -9.22
CA TYR A 53 9.41 14.16 -10.48
C TYR A 53 8.75 13.45 -11.67
N CYS A 54 8.46 12.15 -11.57
CA CYS A 54 7.88 11.37 -12.68
C CYS A 54 6.48 11.86 -13.10
N PHE A 55 5.73 12.47 -12.20
CA PHE A 55 4.35 12.87 -12.42
C PHE A 55 4.13 14.38 -12.43
N ASP A 56 5.21 15.17 -12.38
CA ASP A 56 5.18 16.63 -12.30
C ASP A 56 4.22 17.15 -11.21
N VAL A 57 4.35 16.60 -10.01
CA VAL A 57 3.58 16.99 -8.82
C VAL A 57 4.49 17.29 -7.65
N THR A 58 3.97 17.99 -6.65
CA THR A 58 4.72 18.17 -5.40
C THR A 58 4.85 16.86 -4.63
N GLU A 59 5.94 16.69 -3.87
CA GLU A 59 6.13 15.53 -2.98
C GLU A 59 4.97 15.38 -1.98
N LYS A 60 4.44 16.51 -1.50
CA LYS A 60 3.24 16.55 -0.65
C LYS A 60 2.04 15.89 -1.34
N THR A 61 1.85 16.14 -2.64
CA THR A 61 0.75 15.56 -3.42
C THR A 61 0.95 14.05 -3.60
N ALA A 62 2.15 13.61 -3.98
CA ALA A 62 2.47 12.19 -4.10
C ALA A 62 2.25 11.42 -2.77
N ARG A 63 2.67 12.00 -1.63
CA ARG A 63 2.42 11.43 -0.29
C ARG A 63 0.94 11.38 0.05
N LYS A 64 0.19 12.46 -0.23
CA LYS A 64 -1.26 12.52 0.02
C LYS A 64 -1.99 11.44 -0.76
N VAL A 65 -1.67 11.30 -2.04
CA VAL A 65 -2.24 10.31 -2.96
C VAL A 65 -1.93 8.90 -2.48
N PHE A 66 -0.67 8.62 -2.12
CA PHE A 66 -0.29 7.31 -1.60
C PHE A 66 -1.07 6.92 -0.33
N LYS A 67 -1.18 7.84 0.64
CA LYS A 67 -1.94 7.59 1.87
C LYS A 67 -3.42 7.35 1.61
N LEU A 68 -3.99 8.09 0.67
CA LEU A 68 -5.38 7.96 0.29
C LEU A 68 -5.66 6.57 -0.30
N TRP A 69 -4.82 6.12 -1.24
CA TRP A 69 -4.96 4.79 -1.86
C TRP A 69 -4.69 3.67 -0.86
N LEU A 70 -3.73 3.85 0.05
CA LEU A 70 -3.50 2.90 1.14
C LEU A 70 -4.75 2.75 2.03
N GLY A 71 -5.46 3.85 2.31
CA GLY A 71 -6.71 3.84 3.06
C GLY A 71 -7.82 3.07 2.33
N HIS A 72 -7.99 3.29 1.02
CA HIS A 72 -8.96 2.56 0.21
C HIS A 72 -8.65 1.06 0.19
N MET A 73 -7.39 0.69 -0.05
CA MET A 73 -6.95 -0.71 -0.06
C MET A 73 -7.11 -1.37 1.30
N LYS A 74 -6.83 -0.64 2.39
CA LYS A 74 -7.10 -1.12 3.74
C LYS A 74 -8.57 -1.50 3.91
N GLY A 75 -9.51 -0.63 3.53
CA GLY A 75 -10.93 -0.92 3.63
C GLY A 75 -11.36 -2.10 2.76
N LEU A 76 -10.83 -2.19 1.53
CA LEU A 76 -11.11 -3.33 0.66
C LEU A 76 -10.58 -4.66 1.22
N PHE A 77 -9.41 -4.66 1.83
CA PHE A 77 -8.77 -5.90 2.30
C PHE A 77 -8.95 -6.17 3.79
N GLU A 78 -9.71 -5.34 4.50
CA GLU A 78 -9.95 -5.49 5.94
C GLU A 78 -10.52 -6.88 6.27
N HIS A 79 -11.38 -7.41 5.40
CA HIS A 79 -11.95 -8.75 5.55
C HIS A 79 -10.99 -9.90 5.16
N LEU A 80 -9.93 -9.61 4.40
CA LEU A 80 -8.94 -10.61 4.00
C LEU A 80 -7.83 -10.77 5.04
N VAL A 81 -7.66 -9.77 5.91
CA VAL A 81 -6.59 -9.76 6.91
C VAL A 81 -7.21 -9.67 8.31
N ALA A 82 -7.35 -10.82 8.96
CA ALA A 82 -7.68 -10.87 10.37
C ALA A 82 -6.42 -10.53 11.19
N PHE A 83 -6.31 -9.28 11.63
CA PHE A 83 -5.29 -8.93 12.61
C PHE A 83 -5.69 -9.49 14.00
N PRO A 84 -4.76 -10.13 14.72
CA PRO A 84 -5.02 -10.53 16.11
C PRO A 84 -5.31 -9.29 16.97
N SER A 85 -6.05 -9.48 18.06
CA SER A 85 -6.13 -8.42 19.07
C SER A 85 -4.73 -8.16 19.65
N PRO A 86 -4.43 -6.94 20.13
CA PRO A 86 -3.12 -6.64 20.71
C PRO A 86 -2.71 -7.58 21.84
N ASP A 87 -3.67 -8.06 22.62
CA ASP A 87 -3.41 -8.97 23.73
C ASP A 87 -3.04 -10.37 23.23
N VAL A 88 -3.73 -10.87 22.19
CA VAL A 88 -3.36 -12.12 21.52
C VAL A 88 -1.98 -11.99 20.87
N ALA A 89 -1.72 -10.89 20.17
CA ALA A 89 -0.43 -10.66 19.52
C ALA A 89 0.73 -10.70 20.53
N LYS A 90 0.57 -10.08 21.71
CA LYS A 90 1.61 -10.11 22.75
C LYS A 90 1.97 -11.53 23.20
N THR A 91 1.03 -12.48 23.17
CA THR A 91 1.34 -13.87 23.55
C THR A 91 2.32 -14.57 22.61
N TRP A 92 2.57 -14.01 21.42
CA TRP A 92 3.52 -14.56 20.45
C TRP A 92 4.97 -14.19 20.76
N LEU A 93 5.20 -13.23 21.66
CA LEU A 93 6.54 -12.85 22.09
C LEU A 93 6.94 -13.61 23.34
N GLN A 94 8.22 -13.95 23.44
CA GLN A 94 8.83 -14.40 24.68
C GLN A 94 8.99 -13.24 25.68
N PRO A 95 9.06 -13.52 26.99
CA PRO A 95 9.19 -12.48 28.02
C PRO A 95 10.35 -11.50 27.80
N GLN A 96 11.47 -11.99 27.26
CA GLN A 96 12.66 -11.20 26.98
C GLN A 96 12.45 -10.24 25.78
N GLU A 97 11.63 -10.64 24.81
CA GLU A 97 11.37 -9.87 23.58
C GLU A 97 10.43 -8.68 23.82
N HIS A 98 9.61 -8.74 24.88
CA HIS A 98 8.75 -7.61 25.26
C HIS A 98 9.54 -6.33 25.58
N LEU A 99 10.77 -6.46 26.09
CA LEU A 99 11.66 -5.32 26.34
C LEU A 99 12.11 -4.64 25.05
N HIS A 100 12.30 -5.41 23.98
CA HIS A 100 12.72 -4.92 22.67
C HIS A 100 11.55 -4.40 21.84
N PHE A 101 10.34 -4.94 22.05
CA PHE A 101 9.13 -4.58 21.30
C PHE A 101 7.98 -4.14 22.21
N PRO A 102 8.12 -3.04 22.98
CA PRO A 102 7.12 -2.61 23.96
C PRO A 102 5.78 -2.18 23.35
N ARG A 103 5.73 -1.96 22.02
CA ARG A 103 4.52 -1.59 21.27
C ARG A 103 4.20 -2.60 20.17
N PHE A 104 4.51 -3.88 20.41
CA PHE A 104 4.22 -4.96 19.47
C PHE A 104 2.72 -5.01 19.09
N ARG A 105 2.43 -5.26 17.81
CA ARG A 105 1.06 -5.30 17.27
C ARG A 105 0.79 -6.55 16.44
N CYS A 106 1.78 -6.99 15.66
CA CYS A 106 1.70 -8.17 14.82
C CYS A 106 3.10 -8.56 14.33
N ILE A 107 3.27 -9.82 13.94
CA ILE A 107 4.36 -10.25 13.06
C ILE A 107 3.83 -10.18 11.63
N ILE A 108 4.61 -9.59 10.73
CA ILE A 108 4.38 -9.67 9.29
C ILE A 108 5.46 -10.62 8.77
N ASP A 109 5.08 -11.88 8.59
CA ASP A 109 5.92 -12.87 7.95
C ASP A 109 5.65 -12.82 6.44
N CYS A 110 6.70 -12.66 5.63
CA CYS A 110 6.60 -12.38 4.20
C CYS A 110 7.57 -13.22 3.38
#